data_AF-A0A132MLW3-F1
#
_entry.id   AF-A0A132MLW3-F1
#
_cell.length_a   1.000
_cell.length_b   1.000
_cell.length_c   1.000
_cell.angle_alpha   90.00
_cell.angle_beta   90.00
_cell.angle_gamma   90.00
#
_symmetry.space_group_name_H-M   'P 1'
#
loop_
_entity.id
_entity.type
_entity.pdbx_description
1 polymer ?
#
loop_
_entity_poly.entity_id
_entity_poly.type
_entity_poly.pdbx_seq_one_letter_code
_entity_poly.pdbx_strand_id
1 'polypeptide(L)'
;MSQPTRRFRHGLVLGKFYPPHAGHHLLISTAAAACDQVSVLVLAASVESIPLDLRVAWVREAHPEPHVRVLGGYDDVPIDYDDPEIWEAA
;
A
#
# COMPACT_ATOMS: atom_id res chain seq x y z
N MET A 1 23.30 -22.00 15.81
CA MET A 1 22.33 -21.00 16.31
C MET A 1 22.18 -19.95 15.22
N SER A 2 21.04 -19.89 14.54
CA SER A 2 20.80 -18.87 13.50
C SER A 2 20.67 -17.51 14.18
N GLN A 3 21.43 -16.50 13.74
CA GLN A 3 21.19 -15.14 14.21
C GLN A 3 19.75 -14.74 13.86
N PRO A 4 19.04 -14.01 14.74
CA PRO A 4 17.76 -13.42 14.34
C PRO A 4 18.02 -12.53 13.13
N THR A 5 17.35 -12.83 12.03
CA THR A 5 17.39 -11.98 10.83
C THR A 5 16.92 -10.60 11.26
N ARG A 6 17.81 -9.60 11.17
CA ARG A 6 17.48 -8.23 11.55
C ARG A 6 16.34 -7.75 10.64
N ARG A 7 15.16 -7.53 11.21
CA ARG A 7 13.99 -7.00 10.49
C ARG A 7 14.17 -5.51 10.25
N PHE A 8 13.60 -5.02 9.15
CA PHE A 8 13.50 -3.58 8.93
C PHE A 8 12.51 -2.99 9.94
N ARG A 9 12.75 -1.76 10.42
CA ARG A 9 11.84 -1.15 11.38
C ARG A 9 10.44 -0.92 10.81
N HIS A 10 10.35 -0.59 9.52
CA HIS A 10 9.07 -0.25 8.88
C HIS A 10 9.13 -0.52 7.37
N GLY A 11 8.08 -1.14 6.84
CA GLY A 11 7.82 -1.24 5.40
C GLY A 11 6.64 -0.36 4.96
N LEU A 12 6.70 0.14 3.74
CA LEU A 12 5.60 0.84 3.08
C LEU A 12 5.22 0.07 1.80
N VAL A 13 3.94 -0.25 1.66
CA VAL A 13 3.37 -0.77 0.42
C VAL A 13 2.30 0.21 -0.03
N LEU A 14 2.45 0.79 -1.21
CA LEU A 14 1.49 1.73 -1.77
C LEU A 14 0.93 1.18 -3.08
N GLY A 15 -0.35 1.46 -3.35
CA GLY A 15 -0.99 0.99 -4.57
C GLY A 15 -2.46 1.39 -4.65
N LYS A 16 -3.03 1.18 -5.83
CA LYS A 16 -4.43 1.51 -6.11
C LYS A 16 -5.42 0.46 -5.58
N PHE A 17 -4.97 -0.79 -5.47
CA PHE A 17 -5.72 -1.97 -4.99
C PHE A 17 -7.15 -2.06 -5.57
N TYR A 18 -7.24 -2.00 -6.90
CA TYR A 18 -8.50 -1.83 -7.64
C TYR A 18 -8.73 -2.95 -8.67
N PRO A 19 -9.21 -4.14 -8.24
CA PRO A 19 -9.21 -4.67 -6.87
C PRO A 19 -7.83 -5.23 -6.47
N PRO A 20 -7.60 -5.59 -5.18
CA PRO A 20 -6.41 -6.34 -4.79
C PRO A 20 -6.32 -7.68 -5.55
N HIS A 21 -5.10 -8.16 -5.77
CA HIS A 21 -4.82 -9.39 -6.52
C HIS A 21 -3.60 -10.10 -5.94
N ALA A 22 -3.31 -11.32 -6.40
CA ALA A 22 -2.23 -12.17 -5.85
C ALA A 22 -0.88 -11.45 -5.69
N GLY A 23 -0.46 -10.65 -6.68
CA GLY A 23 0.75 -9.84 -6.58
C GLY A 23 0.76 -8.84 -5.42
N HIS A 24 -0.37 -8.16 -5.16
CA HIS A 24 -0.52 -7.26 -4.02
C HIS A 24 -0.39 -8.01 -2.70
N HIS A 25 -1.05 -9.17 -2.58
CA HIS A 25 -0.98 -9.99 -1.37
C HIS A 25 0.45 -10.50 -1.12
N LEU A 26 1.12 -10.97 -2.17
CA LEU A 26 2.52 -11.39 -2.07
C LEU A 26 3.42 -10.25 -1.58
N LEU A 27 3.24 -9.04 -2.11
CA LEU A 27 4.04 -7.88 -1.69
C LEU A 27 3.79 -7.51 -0.22
N ILE A 28 2.53 -7.46 0.21
CA ILE A 28 2.18 -7.16 1.61
C ILE A 28 2.71 -8.23 2.56
N SER A 29 2.54 -9.51 2.24
CA SER A 29 3.04 -10.61 3.06
C SER A 29 4.57 -10.62 3.15
N THR A 30 5.25 -10.27 2.05
CA THR A 30 6.72 -10.16 2.04
C THR A 30 7.18 -9.01 2.94
N ALA A 31 6.51 -7.85 2.87
CA ALA A 31 6.80 -6.73 3.76
C ALA A 31 6.53 -7.08 5.23
N ALA A 32 5.42 -7.77 5.52
CA ALA A 32 5.04 -8.17 6.88
C ALA A 32 6.04 -9.17 7.49
N ALA A 33 6.63 -10.05 6.68
CA ALA A 33 7.70 -10.95 7.11
C ALA A 33 9.00 -10.19 7.41
N ALA A 34 9.34 -9.20 6.58
CA ALA A 34 10.61 -8.48 6.65
C ALA A 34 10.65 -7.32 7.66
N CYS A 35 9.48 -6.81 8.10
CA CYS A 35 9.41 -5.54 8.84
C CYS A 35 8.67 -5.65 10.19
N ASP A 36 9.13 -4.90 11.20
CA ASP A 36 8.47 -4.82 12.51
C ASP A 36 7.10 -4.14 12.47
N GLN A 37 6.90 -3.23 11.51
CA GLN A 37 5.64 -2.58 11.18
C GLN A 37 5.51 -2.48 9.66
N VAL A 38 4.29 -2.48 9.14
CA VAL A 38 4.00 -2.22 7.73
C VAL A 38 2.85 -1.22 7.63
N SER A 39 3.00 -0.22 6.78
CA SER A 39 1.89 0.60 6.34
C SER A 39 1.51 0.24 4.91
N VAL A 40 0.23 -0.05 4.69
CA VAL A 40 -0.34 -0.28 3.36
C VAL A 40 -1.22 0.91 3.02
N LEU A 41 -0.80 1.72 2.05
CA LEU A 41 -1.51 2.91 1.61
C LEU A 41 -2.31 2.59 0.34
N VAL A 42 -3.63 2.52 0.49
CA VAL A 42 -4.59 2.40 -0.60
C VAL A 42 -4.89 3.79 -1.13
N LEU A 43 -4.41 4.10 -2.33
CA LEU A 43 -4.66 5.38 -2.99
C LEU A 43 -5.78 5.23 -4.02
N ALA A 44 -6.72 6.17 -4.03
CA ALA A 44 -7.80 6.24 -5.01
C ALA A 44 -7.86 7.62 -5.64
N ALA A 45 -8.35 7.69 -6.88
CA ALA A 45 -8.84 8.91 -7.48
C ALA A 45 -10.37 8.96 -7.38
N SER A 46 -10.93 10.16 -7.20
CA SER A 46 -12.37 10.40 -7.04
C SER A 46 -13.20 9.95 -8.25
N VAL A 47 -12.57 9.78 -9.41
CA VAL A 47 -13.19 9.34 -10.67
C VAL A 47 -13.39 7.82 -10.79
N GLU A 48 -12.88 7.04 -9.84
CA GLU A 48 -12.84 5.58 -9.93
C GLU A 48 -14.15 4.93 -9.43
N SER A 49 -14.59 3.85 -10.08
CA SER A 49 -15.91 3.25 -9.82
C SER A 49 -16.02 2.31 -8.61
N ILE A 50 -14.90 1.82 -8.06
CA ILE A 50 -14.89 1.00 -6.84
C ILE A 50 -14.54 1.93 -5.67
N PRO A 51 -15.40 2.07 -4.65
CA PRO A 51 -15.14 2.95 -3.52
C PRO A 51 -13.82 2.65 -2.77
N LEU A 52 -13.14 3.69 -2.29
CA LEU A 52 -11.88 3.56 -1.54
C LEU A 52 -12.04 2.73 -0.25
N ASP A 53 -13.14 2.95 0.48
CA ASP A 53 -13.45 2.23 1.72
C ASP A 53 -13.59 0.72 1.50
N LEU A 54 -14.21 0.32 0.38
CA LEU A 54 -14.34 -1.08 -0.01
C LEU A 54 -12.97 -1.72 -0.30
N ARG A 55 -12.09 -1.00 -1.00
CA ARG A 55 -10.72 -1.48 -1.26
C ARG A 55 -9.92 -1.62 0.03
N VAL A 56 -10.01 -0.62 0.91
CA VAL A 56 -9.38 -0.66 2.24
C VAL A 56 -9.90 -1.85 3.05
N ALA A 57 -11.22 -2.10 3.02
CA ALA A 57 -11.84 -3.22 3.72
C ALA A 57 -11.28 -4.56 3.21
N TRP A 58 -11.20 -4.77 1.89
CA TRP A 58 -10.64 -6.00 1.32
C TRP A 58 -9.17 -6.22 1.71
N VAL A 59 -8.34 -5.18 1.70
CA VAL A 59 -6.94 -5.30 2.09
C VAL A 59 -6.80 -5.60 3.58
N ARG A 60 -7.63 -4.99 4.44
CA ARG A 60 -7.65 -5.28 5.89
C ARG A 60 -8.11 -6.70 6.19
N GLU A 61 -9.13 -7.17 5.48
CA GLU A 61 -9.66 -8.53 5.63
C GLU A 61 -8.60 -9.57 5.23
N ALA A 62 -7.88 -9.35 4.14
CA ALA A 62 -6.84 -10.25 3.64
C ALA A 62 -5.54 -10.23 4.48
N HIS A 63 -5.27 -9.13 5.19
CA HIS A 63 -4.04 -8.94 5.97
C HIS A 63 -4.37 -8.47 7.41
N PRO A 64 -4.86 -9.39 8.27
CA PRO A 64 -5.33 -9.08 9.61
C PRO A 64 -4.20 -8.93 10.64
N GLU A 65 -2.93 -9.04 10.24
CA GLU A 65 -1.80 -8.98 11.15
C GLU A 65 -1.75 -7.64 11.90
N PRO A 66 -1.54 -7.64 13.24
CA PRO A 66 -1.64 -6.42 14.04
C PRO A 66 -0.56 -5.38 13.73
N HIS A 67 0.56 -5.78 13.13
CA HIS A 67 1.64 -4.89 12.69
C HIS A 67 1.47 -4.40 11.24
N VAL A 68 0.37 -4.76 10.56
CA VAL A 68 0.02 -4.27 9.22
C VAL A 68 -1.11 -3.24 9.36
N ARG A 69 -0.79 -1.96 9.09
CA ARG A 69 -1.74 -0.85 9.17
C ARG A 69 -2.18 -0.42 7.77
N VAL A 70 -3.44 -0.66 7.44
CA VAL A 70 -4.02 -0.26 6.15
C VAL A 70 -4.69 1.12 6.27
N LEU A 71 -4.31 2.03 5.38
CA LEU A 71 -4.78 3.42 5.30
C LEU A 71 -5.34 3.69 3.91
N GLY A 72 -6.38 4.51 3.82
CA GLY A 72 -6.92 5.01 2.55
C GLY A 72 -6.58 6.48 2.37
N GLY A 73 -6.27 6.88 1.15
CA GLY A 73 -6.10 8.28 0.75
C GLY A 73 -6.67 8.54 -0.63
N TYR A 74 -7.08 9.79 -0.89
CA TYR A 74 -7.37 10.26 -2.22
C TYR A 74 -6.17 11.00 -2.79
N ASP A 75 -5.86 10.71 -4.04
CA ASP A 75 -4.90 11.43 -4.85
C ASP A 75 -5.55 11.74 -6.19
N ASP A 76 -6.03 12.98 -6.30
CA ASP A 76 -6.65 13.52 -7.51
C ASP A 76 -5.64 14.33 -8.34
N VAL A 77 -4.35 14.27 -8.01
CA VAL A 77 -3.30 14.93 -8.80
C VAL A 77 -3.28 14.29 -10.19
N PRO A 78 -3.44 15.09 -11.26
CA PRO A 78 -3.31 14.58 -12.62
C PRO A 78 -1.94 13.95 -12.82
N ILE A 79 -1.91 12.73 -13.34
CA ILE A 79 -0.65 12.10 -13.77
C ILE A 79 -0.41 12.50 -15.22
N ASP A 80 0.49 13.47 -15.41
CA ASP A 80 1.03 13.83 -16.72
C ASP A 80 2.53 13.53 -16.74
N TYR A 81 2.93 12.46 -17.44
CA TYR A 81 4.34 12.07 -17.50
C TYR A 81 5.18 13.02 -18.37
N ASP A 82 4.53 13.84 -19.19
CA ASP A 82 5.17 14.81 -20.09
C ASP A 82 5.32 16.20 -19.44
N ASP A 83 4.71 16.41 -18.26
CA ASP A 83 4.84 17.65 -17.50
C ASP A 83 6.07 17.61 -16.57
N PRO A 84 7.12 18.43 -16.83
CA PRO A 84 8.31 18.47 -16.00
C PRO A 84 8.03 19.04 -14.59
N GLU A 85 6.99 19.86 -14.41
CA GLU A 85 6.67 20.48 -13.11
C GLU A 85 6.14 19.46 -12.09
N ILE A 86 5.53 18.36 -12.55
CA ILE A 86 5.01 17.28 -11.67
C ILE A 86 6.11 16.61 -10.84
N TRP A 87 7.35 16.57 -11.36
CA TRP A 87 8.49 15.99 -10.66
C TRP A 87 9.19 16.95 -9.70
N GLU A 88 9.01 18.27 -9.88
CA GLU A 88 9.62 19.28 -9.00
C GLU A 88 8.80 19.53 -7.72
N ALA A 89 7.53 19.11 -7.70
CA ALA A 89 6.60 19.32 -6.58
C ALA A 89 6.64 18.22 -5.49
N ALA A 90 7.48 17.18 -5.65
CA ALA A 90 7.61 16.02 -4.75
C ALA A 90 8.88 16.08 -3.89
#